data_AF-A0A857J7A7-F1
#
_entry.id   AF-A0A857J7A7-F1
#
_cell.length_a   1.000
_cell.length_b   1.000
_cell.length_c   1.000
_cell.angle_alpha   90.00
_cell.angle_beta   90.00
_cell.angle_gamma   90.00
#
_symmetry.space_group_name_H-M   'P 1'
#
loop_
_entity.id
_entity.type
_entity.pdbx_description
1 polymer ?
#
loop_
_entity_poly.entity_id
_entity_poly.type
_entity_poly.pdbx_seq_one_letter_code
_entity_poly.pdbx_strand_id
1 'polypeptide(L)'
;MKSENQAIHALLTSDEDKILDGWLTEAAAGDPGARRGMQADAAELLRQLRTAIGADADLAHPESPAWNGVRQNLEELSRSRAARGQSAGETSAFVLALKKPLFELLQARHGDTALGGLLWSVTALADKLAQHTVATFQHAREDIIRRQQEELLELSTPVIKLWDGVLAVPMIGILDSNRTQLVMETLLQKIVETESGLAIIDITGVPTVDTLVAQHLLKTVTAIRLMGADCIISGIRPQIAQTIVHLGIDLQGINTKASLADALQLALQKTGWRITRTPA
;
A
#
# COMPACT_ATOMS: atom_id res chain seq x y z
N MET A 1 -41.10 7.68 6.81
CA MET A 1 -40.26 7.48 5.61
C MET A 1 -40.54 8.50 4.51
N LYS A 2 -41.60 8.39 3.68
CA LYS A 2 -41.84 9.36 2.58
C LYS A 2 -41.98 10.81 3.02
N SER A 3 -42.67 11.07 4.14
CA SER A 3 -42.81 12.44 4.68
C SER A 3 -41.50 13.00 5.25
N GLU A 4 -40.64 12.14 5.80
CA GLU A 4 -39.35 12.54 6.37
C GLU A 4 -38.34 12.85 5.27
N ASN A 5 -38.26 12.01 4.23
CA ASN A 5 -37.45 12.27 3.04
C ASN A 5 -37.84 13.59 2.37
N GLN A 6 -39.13 13.85 2.22
CA GLN A 6 -39.61 15.12 1.65
C GLN A 6 -39.22 16.34 2.50
N ALA A 7 -39.36 16.25 3.83
CA ALA A 7 -38.98 17.33 4.73
C ALA A 7 -37.46 17.60 4.70
N ILE A 8 -36.64 16.55 4.75
CA ILE A 8 -35.19 16.66 4.68
C ILE A 8 -34.75 17.17 3.31
N HIS A 9 -35.29 16.64 2.22
CA HIS A 9 -34.98 17.13 0.86
C HIS A 9 -35.33 18.61 0.68
N ALA A 10 -36.50 19.03 1.18
CA ALA A 10 -36.92 20.43 1.14
C ALA A 10 -35.97 21.33 1.95
N LEU A 11 -35.51 20.87 3.11
CA LEU A 11 -34.50 21.56 3.91
C LEU A 11 -33.18 21.69 3.14
N LEU A 12 -32.64 20.57 2.62
CA LEU A 12 -31.38 20.55 1.87
C LEU A 12 -31.42 21.44 0.61
N THR A 13 -32.61 21.63 0.03
CA THR A 13 -32.80 22.48 -1.15
C THR A 13 -32.95 23.96 -0.77
N SER A 14 -33.64 24.26 0.33
CA SER A 14 -34.01 25.65 0.67
C SER A 14 -32.95 26.38 1.51
N ASP A 15 -32.14 25.66 2.27
CA ASP A 15 -31.12 26.21 3.19
C ASP A 15 -29.70 25.73 2.85
N GLU A 16 -29.42 25.36 1.59
CA GLU A 16 -28.12 24.82 1.14
C GLU A 16 -26.94 25.67 1.63
N ASP A 17 -26.99 26.99 1.41
CA ASP A 17 -25.93 27.91 1.81
C ASP A 17 -25.72 27.96 3.33
N LYS A 18 -26.80 27.90 4.12
CA LYS A 18 -26.71 27.90 5.59
C LYS A 18 -26.16 26.58 6.11
N ILE A 19 -26.53 25.47 5.47
CA ILE A 19 -26.01 24.14 5.82
C ILE A 19 -24.52 24.09 5.55
N LEU A 20 -24.08 24.52 4.36
CA LEU A 20 -22.66 24.57 4.01
C LEU A 20 -21.88 25.50 4.94
N ASP A 21 -22.39 26.70 5.20
CA ASP A 21 -21.72 27.66 6.07
C ASP A 21 -21.56 27.12 7.50
N GLY A 22 -22.64 26.60 8.08
CA GLY A 22 -22.63 26.04 9.43
C GLY A 22 -21.78 24.77 9.53
N TRP A 23 -21.85 23.90 8.52
CA TRP A 23 -21.06 22.66 8.48
C TRP A 23 -19.56 22.97 8.39
N LEU A 24 -19.16 23.86 7.48
CA LEU A 24 -17.77 24.27 7.35
C LEU A 24 -17.26 25.02 8.59
N THR A 25 -18.11 25.77 9.28
CA THR A 25 -17.76 26.44 10.55
C THR A 25 -17.49 25.42 11.65
N GLU A 26 -18.38 24.44 11.81
CA GLU A 26 -18.24 23.39 12.80
C GLU A 26 -17.03 22.49 12.51
N ALA A 27 -16.86 22.07 11.26
CA ALA A 27 -15.78 21.16 10.87
C ALA A 27 -14.38 21.80 10.93
N ALA A 28 -14.27 23.10 10.65
CA ALA A 28 -12.98 23.80 10.66
C ALA A 28 -12.50 24.15 12.07
N ALA A 29 -13.34 24.02 13.11
CA ALA A 29 -13.04 24.40 14.49
C ALA A 29 -12.41 25.81 14.62
N GLY A 30 -12.82 26.75 13.76
CA GLY A 30 -12.33 28.12 13.74
C GLY A 30 -11.09 28.40 12.86
N ASP A 31 -10.54 27.42 12.13
CA ASP A 31 -9.42 27.63 11.19
C ASP A 31 -9.89 28.03 9.76
N PRO A 32 -9.62 29.27 9.29
CA PRO A 32 -10.00 29.71 7.95
C PRO A 32 -9.29 28.98 6.80
N GLY A 33 -8.10 28.42 7.04
CA GLY A 33 -7.35 27.61 6.09
C GLY A 33 -8.02 26.27 5.85
N ALA A 34 -8.30 25.54 6.94
CA ALA A 34 -9.06 24.29 6.92
C ALA A 34 -10.43 24.45 6.25
N ARG A 35 -11.15 25.53 6.60
CA ARG A 35 -12.47 25.84 6.03
C ARG A 35 -12.46 25.90 4.50
N ARG A 36 -11.52 26.65 3.91
CA ARG A 36 -11.38 26.77 2.44
C ARG A 36 -11.03 25.43 1.80
N GLY A 37 -10.17 24.63 2.44
CA GLY A 37 -9.78 23.31 1.94
C GLY A 37 -10.92 22.29 1.91
N MET A 38 -11.95 22.45 2.74
CA MET A 38 -13.08 21.53 2.84
C MET A 38 -14.30 21.93 1.99
N GLN A 39 -14.30 23.13 1.40
CA GLN A 39 -15.50 23.70 0.75
C GLN A 39 -15.98 22.87 -0.45
N ALA A 40 -15.06 22.42 -1.30
CA ALA A 40 -15.40 21.61 -2.47
C ALA A 40 -15.97 20.23 -2.05
N ASP A 41 -15.32 19.59 -1.08
CA ASP A 41 -15.75 18.29 -0.55
C ASP A 41 -17.14 18.37 0.10
N ALA A 42 -17.40 19.44 0.88
CA ALA A 42 -18.69 19.67 1.53
C ALA A 42 -19.81 19.92 0.51
N ALA A 43 -19.57 20.78 -0.48
CA ALA A 43 -20.54 21.08 -1.53
C ALA A 43 -20.91 19.84 -2.35
N GLU A 44 -19.92 19.05 -2.73
CA GLU A 44 -20.15 17.83 -3.50
C GLU A 44 -20.89 16.77 -2.69
N LEU A 45 -20.49 16.52 -1.42
CA LEU A 45 -21.20 15.57 -0.58
C LEU A 45 -22.66 16.00 -0.34
N LEU A 46 -22.90 17.29 -0.09
CA LEU A 46 -24.26 17.82 0.10
C LEU A 46 -25.12 17.64 -1.16
N ARG A 47 -24.53 17.86 -2.34
CA ARG A 47 -25.19 17.62 -3.64
C ARG A 47 -25.58 16.14 -3.82
N GLN A 48 -24.70 15.21 -3.46
CA GLN A 48 -24.96 13.77 -3.53
C GLN A 48 -26.04 13.35 -2.51
N LEU A 49 -25.99 13.88 -1.29
CA LEU A 49 -27.03 13.66 -0.27
C LEU A 49 -28.40 14.12 -0.76
N ARG A 50 -28.48 15.34 -1.31
CA ARG A 50 -29.72 15.86 -1.88
C ARG A 50 -30.24 14.97 -3.01
N THR A 51 -29.36 14.50 -3.88
CA THR A 51 -29.74 13.62 -5.00
C THR A 51 -30.32 12.30 -4.51
N ALA A 52 -29.66 11.63 -3.55
CA ALA A 52 -30.13 10.37 -2.98
C ALA A 52 -31.47 10.54 -2.26
N ILE A 53 -31.60 11.55 -1.41
CA ILE A 53 -32.82 11.80 -0.63
C ILE A 53 -33.98 12.24 -1.53
N GLY A 54 -33.70 13.03 -2.57
CA GLY A 54 -34.69 13.44 -3.58
C GLY A 54 -35.22 12.29 -4.43
N ALA A 55 -34.43 11.21 -4.56
CA ALA A 55 -34.84 9.96 -5.17
C ALA A 55 -35.58 9.00 -4.20
N ASP A 56 -35.99 9.50 -3.01
CA ASP A 56 -36.68 8.75 -1.96
C ASP A 56 -35.86 7.55 -1.43
N ALA A 57 -34.53 7.69 -1.39
CA ALA A 57 -33.64 6.68 -0.82
C ALA A 57 -33.96 6.41 0.67
N ASP A 58 -33.80 5.16 1.09
CA ASP A 58 -34.03 4.77 2.48
C ASP A 58 -32.88 5.26 3.38
N LEU A 59 -33.15 6.23 4.25
CA LEU A 59 -32.19 6.81 5.19
C LEU A 59 -31.66 5.78 6.21
N ALA A 60 -32.44 4.72 6.48
CA ALA A 60 -32.03 3.66 7.40
C ALA A 60 -31.05 2.68 6.75
N HIS A 61 -30.95 2.64 5.42
CA HIS A 61 -30.12 1.68 4.68
C HIS A 61 -29.20 2.38 3.68
N PRO A 62 -28.19 3.16 4.17
CA PRO A 62 -27.22 3.86 3.33
C PRO A 62 -26.28 2.92 2.54
N GLU A 63 -26.35 1.61 2.80
CA GLU A 63 -25.69 0.59 2.01
C GLU A 63 -26.42 0.23 0.71
N SER A 64 -27.67 0.66 0.54
CA SER A 64 -28.47 0.36 -0.65
C SER A 64 -27.97 1.10 -1.90
N PRO A 65 -28.26 0.61 -3.12
CA PRO A 65 -27.76 1.20 -4.36
C PRO A 65 -28.11 2.67 -4.58
N ALA A 66 -29.19 3.16 -3.98
CA ALA A 66 -29.61 4.56 -4.07
C ALA A 66 -28.58 5.53 -3.45
N TRP A 67 -27.72 5.04 -2.54
CA TRP A 67 -26.68 5.81 -1.88
C TRP A 67 -25.29 5.65 -2.51
N ASN A 68 -25.17 4.93 -3.63
CA ASN A 68 -23.88 4.66 -4.28
C ASN A 68 -23.08 5.93 -4.57
N GLY A 69 -23.73 7.00 -5.05
CA GLY A 69 -23.05 8.27 -5.32
C GLY A 69 -22.46 8.91 -4.06
N VAL A 70 -23.19 8.87 -2.95
CA VAL A 70 -22.72 9.36 -1.63
C VAL A 70 -21.56 8.50 -1.14
N ARG A 71 -21.70 7.17 -1.20
CA ARG A 71 -20.66 6.23 -0.77
C ARG A 71 -19.37 6.39 -1.57
N GLN A 72 -19.45 6.44 -2.90
CA GLN A 72 -18.29 6.65 -3.77
C GLN A 72 -17.57 7.96 -3.45
N ASN A 73 -18.32 9.04 -3.24
CA ASN A 73 -17.73 10.33 -2.86
C ASN A 73 -17.02 10.26 -1.49
N LEU A 74 -17.61 9.58 -0.51
CA LEU A 74 -16.98 9.35 0.80
C LEU A 74 -15.74 8.45 0.71
N GLU A 75 -15.76 7.44 -0.15
CA GLU A 75 -14.61 6.57 -0.43
C GLU A 75 -13.44 7.36 -1.05
N GLU A 76 -13.72 8.23 -2.02
CA GLU A 76 -12.74 9.14 -2.63
C GLU A 76 -12.16 10.12 -1.60
N LEU A 77 -13.02 10.70 -0.77
CA LEU A 77 -12.62 11.61 0.32
C LEU A 77 -11.68 10.91 1.31
N SER A 78 -12.06 9.73 1.80
CA SER A 78 -11.24 8.93 2.71
C SER A 78 -9.88 8.57 2.10
N ARG A 79 -9.85 8.14 0.83
CA ARG A 79 -8.61 7.78 0.11
C ARG A 79 -7.69 8.99 -0.06
N SER A 80 -8.23 10.13 -0.47
CA SER A 80 -7.48 11.39 -0.62
C SER A 80 -6.87 11.87 0.70
N ARG A 81 -7.63 11.78 1.79
CA ARG A 81 -7.16 12.15 3.14
C ARG A 81 -6.11 11.18 3.68
N ALA A 82 -6.29 9.87 3.47
CA ALA A 82 -5.30 8.85 3.84
C ALA A 82 -3.94 9.06 3.13
N ALA A 83 -3.96 9.41 1.84
CA ALA A 83 -2.76 9.72 1.06
C ALA A 83 -2.04 10.99 1.56
N ARG A 84 -2.78 11.96 2.10
CA ARG A 84 -2.22 13.18 2.73
C ARG A 84 -1.78 12.98 4.19
N GLY A 85 -1.91 11.78 4.74
CA GLY A 85 -1.50 11.47 6.11
C GLY A 85 -2.46 11.95 7.21
N GLN A 86 -3.70 12.34 6.85
CA GLN A 86 -4.75 12.62 7.83
C GLN A 86 -5.23 11.33 8.51
N SER A 87 -5.98 11.46 9.58
CA SER A 87 -6.56 10.32 10.31
C SER A 87 -7.99 9.97 9.88
N ALA A 88 -8.39 8.72 10.13
CA ALA A 88 -9.79 8.30 10.00
C ALA A 88 -10.72 9.15 10.88
N GLY A 89 -10.25 9.53 12.07
CA GLY A 89 -11.01 10.36 13.03
C GLY A 89 -11.32 11.75 12.48
N GLU A 90 -10.37 12.41 11.82
CA GLU A 90 -10.59 13.72 11.19
C GLU A 90 -11.60 13.65 10.03
N THR A 91 -11.56 12.57 9.25
CA THR A 91 -12.53 12.35 8.15
C THR A 91 -13.93 12.09 8.70
N SER A 92 -14.04 11.27 9.75
CA SER A 92 -15.29 10.98 10.43
C SER A 92 -15.87 12.23 11.10
N ALA A 93 -15.05 13.00 11.82
CA ALA A 93 -15.43 14.25 12.45
C ALA A 93 -15.96 15.28 11.45
N PHE A 94 -15.34 15.37 10.26
CA PHE A 94 -15.84 16.21 9.18
C PHE A 94 -17.27 15.81 8.77
N VAL A 95 -17.57 14.53 8.57
CA VAL A 95 -18.94 14.08 8.24
C VAL A 95 -19.92 14.34 9.39
N LEU A 96 -19.51 14.07 10.64
CA LEU A 96 -20.35 14.26 11.83
C LEU A 96 -20.68 15.74 12.09
N ALA A 97 -19.80 16.67 11.71
CA ALA A 97 -20.03 18.11 11.85
C ALA A 97 -21.28 18.61 11.08
N LEU A 98 -21.76 17.86 10.08
CA LEU A 98 -23.01 18.15 9.38
C LEU A 98 -24.24 18.10 10.29
N LYS A 99 -24.18 17.36 11.41
CA LYS A 99 -25.32 17.18 12.32
C LYS A 99 -25.81 18.48 12.92
N LYS A 100 -24.90 19.37 13.35
CA LYS A 100 -25.24 20.61 14.04
C LYS A 100 -26.07 21.58 13.19
N PRO A 101 -25.65 22.00 11.98
CA PRO A 101 -26.47 22.89 11.15
C PRO A 101 -27.81 22.26 10.76
N LEU A 102 -27.84 20.95 10.50
CA LEU A 102 -29.11 20.26 10.22
C LEU A 102 -30.04 20.25 11.44
N PHE A 103 -29.50 20.00 12.64
CA PHE A 103 -30.25 20.04 13.89
C PHE A 103 -30.88 21.42 14.11
N GLU A 104 -30.08 22.48 14.03
CA GLU A 104 -30.52 23.86 14.27
C GLU A 104 -31.61 24.28 13.27
N LEU A 105 -31.46 23.93 11.99
CA LEU A 105 -32.44 24.26 10.96
C LEU A 105 -33.72 23.42 11.05
N LEU A 106 -33.62 22.13 11.40
CA LEU A 106 -34.79 21.30 11.64
C LEU A 106 -35.60 21.79 12.83
N GLN A 107 -34.93 22.18 13.92
CA GLN A 107 -35.57 22.77 15.09
C GLN A 107 -36.26 24.10 14.77
N ALA A 108 -35.66 24.93 13.90
CA ALA A 108 -36.26 26.19 13.48
C ALA A 108 -37.51 26.03 12.59
N ARG A 109 -37.61 24.94 11.83
CA ARG A 109 -38.70 24.70 10.84
C ARG A 109 -39.84 23.83 11.37
N HIS A 110 -39.64 23.05 12.43
CA HIS A 110 -40.60 22.04 12.88
C HIS A 110 -40.93 22.20 14.37
N GLY A 111 -42.22 21.98 14.72
CA GLY A 111 -42.65 21.84 16.11
C GLY A 111 -42.32 20.47 16.71
N ASP A 112 -42.45 20.35 18.04
CA ASP A 112 -41.98 19.21 18.84
C ASP A 112 -42.43 17.81 18.35
N THR A 113 -43.64 17.68 17.80
CA THR A 113 -44.23 16.38 17.49
C THR A 113 -43.62 15.67 16.28
N ALA A 114 -43.05 16.40 15.31
CA ALA A 114 -42.38 15.82 14.13
C ALA A 114 -40.85 15.91 14.19
N LEU A 115 -40.31 16.75 15.07
CA LEU A 115 -38.89 17.04 15.18
C LEU A 115 -38.08 15.81 15.60
N GLY A 116 -38.57 15.02 16.56
CA GLY A 116 -37.84 13.86 17.08
C GLY A 116 -37.49 12.80 16.02
N GLY A 117 -38.44 12.46 15.14
CA GLY A 117 -38.22 11.47 14.07
C GLY A 117 -37.26 11.96 12.99
N LEU A 118 -37.37 13.24 12.60
CA LEU A 118 -36.45 13.87 11.64
C LEU A 118 -35.03 13.94 12.18
N LEU A 119 -34.87 14.39 13.44
CA LEU A 119 -33.56 14.46 14.09
C LEU A 119 -32.92 13.08 14.23
N TRP A 120 -33.69 12.06 14.63
CA TRP A 120 -33.21 10.69 14.70
C TRP A 120 -32.72 10.21 13.32
N SER A 121 -33.53 10.40 12.28
CA SER A 121 -33.21 9.97 10.92
C SER A 121 -31.93 10.61 10.38
N VAL A 122 -31.78 11.93 10.53
CA VAL A 122 -30.58 12.66 10.10
C VAL A 122 -29.35 12.26 10.92
N THR A 123 -29.51 12.12 12.23
CA THR A 123 -28.40 11.75 13.12
C THR A 123 -27.90 10.34 12.80
N ALA A 124 -28.82 9.38 12.67
CA ALA A 124 -28.50 7.99 12.34
C ALA A 124 -27.87 7.86 10.95
N LEU A 125 -28.34 8.64 9.96
CA LEU A 125 -27.72 8.68 8.64
C LEU A 125 -26.28 9.20 8.73
N ALA A 126 -26.07 10.36 9.38
CA ALA A 126 -24.75 10.95 9.52
C ALA A 126 -23.76 10.01 10.26
N ASP A 127 -24.22 9.30 11.30
CA ASP A 127 -23.42 8.29 11.99
C ASP A 127 -23.02 7.14 11.08
N LYS A 128 -23.95 6.60 10.29
CA LYS A 128 -23.64 5.51 9.34
C LYS A 128 -22.68 5.95 8.24
N LEU A 129 -22.83 7.17 7.72
CA LEU A 129 -21.89 7.74 6.74
C LEU A 129 -20.51 7.97 7.35
N ALA A 130 -20.45 8.48 8.58
CA ALA A 130 -19.21 8.67 9.32
C ALA A 130 -18.53 7.34 9.69
N GLN A 131 -19.29 6.28 9.95
CA GLN A 131 -18.76 4.93 10.15
C GLN A 131 -18.21 4.35 8.83
N HIS A 132 -18.91 4.60 7.72
CA HIS A 132 -18.46 4.19 6.39
C HIS A 132 -17.12 4.84 6.01
N THR A 133 -16.90 6.12 6.34
CA THR A 133 -15.59 6.76 6.11
C THR A 133 -14.47 6.12 6.91
N VAL A 134 -14.72 5.71 8.16
CA VAL A 134 -13.71 5.02 8.97
C VAL A 134 -13.33 3.68 8.34
N ALA A 135 -14.30 2.86 7.94
CA ALA A 135 -14.03 1.55 7.33
C ALA A 135 -13.25 1.69 6.02
N THR A 136 -13.69 2.60 5.15
CA THR A 136 -13.04 2.86 3.84
C THR A 136 -11.64 3.43 3.99
N PHE A 137 -11.41 4.27 5.01
CA PHE A 137 -10.09 4.78 5.34
C PHE A 137 -9.12 3.65 5.72
N GLN A 138 -9.56 2.71 6.57
CA GLN A 138 -8.71 1.57 6.96
C GLN A 138 -8.29 0.74 5.75
N HIS A 139 -9.24 0.40 4.88
CA HIS A 139 -8.93 -0.33 3.63
C HIS A 139 -7.99 0.47 2.72
N ALA A 140 -8.22 1.78 2.55
CA ALA A 140 -7.31 2.62 1.76
C ALA A 140 -5.90 2.65 2.35
N ARG A 141 -5.76 2.67 3.68
CA ARG A 141 -4.46 2.65 4.36
C ARG A 141 -3.76 1.29 4.22
N GLU A 142 -4.50 0.19 4.36
CA GLU A 142 -3.99 -1.16 4.14
C GLU A 142 -3.50 -1.35 2.69
N ASP A 143 -4.23 -0.84 1.71
CA ASP A 143 -3.83 -0.90 0.30
C ASP A 143 -2.56 -0.08 0.04
N ILE A 144 -2.43 1.11 0.65
CA ILE A 144 -1.19 1.90 0.56
C ILE A 144 -0.01 1.12 1.16
N ILE A 145 -0.19 0.54 2.35
CA ILE A 145 0.87 -0.25 3.01
C ILE A 145 1.26 -1.46 2.15
N ARG A 146 0.28 -2.17 1.58
CA ARG A 146 0.54 -3.33 0.73
C ARG A 146 1.33 -2.96 -0.52
N ARG A 147 0.93 -1.89 -1.21
CA ARG A 147 1.66 -1.38 -2.38
C ARG A 147 3.07 -0.95 -2.03
N GLN A 148 3.25 -0.26 -0.91
CA GLN A 148 4.58 0.12 -0.43
C GLN A 148 5.44 -1.10 -0.10
N GLN A 149 4.86 -2.16 0.46
CA GLN A 149 5.57 -3.43 0.69
C GLN A 149 5.95 -4.12 -0.62
N GLU A 150 5.05 -4.15 -1.60
CA GLU A 150 5.33 -4.70 -2.94
C GLU A 150 6.46 -3.94 -3.65
N GLU A 151 6.40 -2.60 -3.67
CA GLU A 151 7.47 -1.74 -4.21
C GLU A 151 8.81 -1.97 -3.49
N LEU A 152 8.79 -2.09 -2.16
CA LEU A 152 9.99 -2.41 -1.40
C LEU A 152 10.54 -3.79 -1.75
N LEU A 153 9.69 -4.78 -2.01
CA LEU A 153 10.12 -6.11 -2.44
C LEU A 153 10.76 -6.06 -3.83
N GLU A 154 10.14 -5.38 -4.80
CA GLU A 154 10.68 -5.20 -6.16
C GLU A 154 12.04 -4.48 -6.15
N LEU A 155 12.24 -3.51 -5.26
CA LEU A 155 13.50 -2.78 -5.10
C LEU A 155 14.58 -3.56 -4.33
N SER A 156 14.22 -4.65 -3.63
CA SER A 156 15.08 -5.24 -2.59
C SER A 156 16.18 -6.19 -3.06
N THR A 157 16.19 -6.61 -4.33
CA THR A 157 17.19 -7.56 -4.87
C THR A 157 17.45 -7.34 -6.36
N PRO A 158 18.14 -6.26 -6.75
CA PRO A 158 18.44 -6.00 -8.15
C PRO A 158 19.43 -7.03 -8.69
N VAL A 159 19.14 -7.61 -9.86
CA VAL A 159 20.13 -8.34 -10.66
C VAL A 159 20.98 -7.32 -11.42
N ILE A 160 22.27 -7.27 -11.13
CA ILE A 160 23.19 -6.25 -11.64
C ILE A 160 24.18 -6.90 -12.60
N LYS A 161 24.41 -6.30 -13.78
CA LYS A 161 25.52 -6.69 -14.66
C LYS A 161 26.82 -6.10 -14.11
N LEU A 162 27.71 -6.95 -13.57
CA LEU A 162 29.01 -6.52 -13.05
C LEU A 162 30.05 -6.38 -14.15
N TRP A 163 29.99 -7.27 -15.14
CA TRP A 163 30.90 -7.26 -16.28
C TRP A 163 30.21 -7.90 -17.49
N ASP A 164 30.89 -7.88 -18.64
CA ASP A 164 30.38 -8.60 -19.80
C ASP A 164 30.38 -10.11 -19.55
N GLY A 165 29.21 -10.73 -19.70
CA GLY A 165 28.97 -12.14 -19.36
C GLY A 165 28.87 -12.47 -17.86
N VAL A 166 28.87 -11.47 -16.96
CA VAL A 166 28.85 -11.67 -15.50
C VAL A 166 27.73 -10.87 -14.83
N LEU A 167 26.78 -11.58 -14.22
CA LEU A 167 25.71 -11.02 -13.39
C LEU A 167 26.03 -11.20 -11.90
N ALA A 168 25.50 -10.32 -11.07
CA ALA A 168 25.49 -10.48 -9.62
C ALA A 168 24.13 -10.18 -9.01
N VAL A 169 23.82 -10.90 -7.93
CA VAL A 169 22.59 -10.79 -7.18
C VAL A 169 22.94 -10.71 -5.69
N PRO A 170 22.86 -9.54 -5.07
CA PRO A 170 23.03 -9.40 -3.64
C PRO A 170 21.78 -9.85 -2.88
N MET A 171 21.96 -10.75 -1.93
CA MET A 171 20.93 -11.20 -0.99
C MET A 171 21.12 -10.45 0.33
N ILE A 172 20.12 -9.64 0.71
CA ILE A 172 20.15 -8.81 1.92
C ILE A 172 18.97 -9.16 2.84
N GLY A 173 19.29 -9.34 4.13
CA GLY A 173 18.31 -9.58 5.19
C GLY A 173 17.94 -11.05 5.33
N ILE A 174 16.73 -11.30 5.83
CA ILE A 174 16.16 -12.64 5.91
C ILE A 174 15.75 -13.11 4.51
N LEU A 175 16.18 -14.31 4.11
CA LEU A 175 15.67 -14.94 2.90
C LEU A 175 14.33 -15.59 3.24
N ASP A 176 13.24 -14.99 2.78
CA ASP A 176 11.94 -15.65 2.74
C ASP A 176 11.73 -16.33 1.37
N SER A 177 10.78 -17.27 1.32
CA SER A 177 10.48 -18.05 0.12
C SER A 177 10.02 -17.20 -1.07
N ASN A 178 9.24 -16.13 -0.81
CA ASN A 178 8.68 -15.28 -1.87
C ASN A 178 9.78 -14.45 -2.54
N ARG A 179 10.63 -13.81 -1.74
CA ARG A 179 11.78 -13.03 -2.22
C ARG A 179 12.76 -13.90 -2.99
N THR A 180 13.07 -15.08 -2.47
CA THR A 180 14.06 -15.96 -3.13
C THR A 180 13.55 -16.47 -4.48
N GLN A 181 12.24 -16.72 -4.59
CA GLN A 181 11.62 -17.09 -5.86
C GLN A 181 11.65 -15.94 -6.88
N LEU A 182 11.25 -14.72 -6.47
CA LEU A 182 11.30 -13.55 -7.35
C LEU A 182 12.72 -13.26 -7.86
N VAL A 183 13.71 -13.40 -6.97
CA VAL A 183 15.13 -13.28 -7.31
C VAL A 183 15.54 -14.30 -8.35
N MET A 184 15.19 -15.58 -8.13
CA MET A 184 15.51 -16.64 -9.06
C MET A 184 14.90 -16.37 -10.44
N GLU A 185 13.60 -16.04 -10.50
CA GLU A 185 12.91 -15.73 -11.76
C GLU A 185 13.58 -14.55 -12.51
N THR A 186 13.87 -13.45 -11.79
CA THR A 186 14.51 -12.27 -12.37
C THR A 186 15.94 -12.57 -12.85
N LEU A 187 16.70 -13.37 -12.09
CA LEU A 187 18.06 -13.76 -12.46
C LEU A 187 18.06 -14.64 -13.72
N LEU A 188 17.21 -15.66 -13.78
CA LEU A 188 17.12 -16.55 -14.94
C LEU A 188 16.72 -15.78 -16.19
N GLN A 189 15.76 -14.86 -16.07
CA GLN A 189 15.37 -13.97 -17.16
C GLN A 189 16.55 -13.11 -17.64
N LYS A 190 17.30 -12.50 -16.71
CA LYS A 190 18.47 -11.69 -17.04
C LYS A 190 19.62 -12.49 -17.64
N ILE A 191 19.84 -13.73 -17.22
CA ILE A 191 20.85 -14.63 -17.80
C ILE A 191 20.59 -14.79 -19.30
N VAL A 192 19.33 -15.04 -19.69
CA VAL A 192 18.95 -15.18 -21.09
C VAL A 192 19.07 -13.87 -21.84
N GLU A 193 18.50 -12.78 -21.30
CA GLU A 193 18.51 -11.46 -21.96
C GLU A 193 19.92 -10.92 -22.22
N THR A 194 20.87 -11.23 -21.35
CA THR A 194 22.24 -10.72 -21.42
C THR A 194 23.24 -11.76 -21.90
N GLU A 195 22.79 -12.98 -22.23
CA GLU A 195 23.61 -14.12 -22.60
C GLU A 195 24.77 -14.36 -21.60
N SER A 196 24.50 -14.14 -20.31
CA SER A 196 25.53 -14.20 -19.28
C SER A 196 25.85 -15.65 -18.91
N GLY A 197 27.11 -16.06 -19.17
CA GLY A 197 27.59 -17.39 -18.83
C GLY A 197 27.93 -17.59 -17.34
N LEU A 198 27.87 -16.54 -16.51
CA LEU A 198 28.20 -16.63 -15.10
C LEU A 198 27.33 -15.72 -14.23
N ALA A 199 26.84 -16.26 -13.12
CA ALA A 199 26.13 -15.52 -12.08
C ALA A 199 26.86 -15.61 -10.72
N ILE A 200 26.89 -14.49 -9.99
CA ILE A 200 27.41 -14.41 -8.62
C ILE A 200 26.24 -14.17 -7.66
N ILE A 201 26.00 -15.09 -6.73
CA ILE A 201 25.02 -14.92 -5.66
C ILE A 201 25.78 -14.43 -4.42
N ASP A 202 25.55 -13.19 -4.02
CA ASP A 202 26.23 -12.59 -2.87
C ASP A 202 25.37 -12.67 -1.61
N ILE A 203 25.74 -13.56 -0.70
CA ILE A 203 25.04 -13.72 0.58
C ILE A 203 25.70 -12.92 1.71
N THR A 204 26.53 -11.93 1.39
CA THR A 204 27.18 -11.08 2.40
C THR A 204 26.14 -10.38 3.30
N GLY A 205 24.97 -10.02 2.78
CA GLY A 205 23.89 -9.38 3.55
C GLY A 205 23.01 -10.34 4.38
N VAL A 206 23.32 -11.64 4.39
CA VAL A 206 22.53 -12.68 5.06
C VAL A 206 23.18 -13.02 6.41
N PRO A 207 22.52 -12.76 7.55
CA PRO A 207 23.14 -12.93 8.87
C PRO A 207 23.30 -14.40 9.28
N THR A 208 22.36 -15.26 8.89
CA THR A 208 22.33 -16.69 9.25
C THR A 208 21.78 -17.51 8.08
N VAL A 209 22.36 -18.67 7.85
CA VAL A 209 21.86 -19.65 6.88
C VAL A 209 21.18 -20.78 7.66
N ASP A 210 19.90 -21.01 7.42
CA ASP A 210 19.19 -22.19 7.92
C ASP A 210 18.97 -23.22 6.79
N THR A 211 18.30 -24.32 7.12
CA THR A 211 17.98 -25.38 6.14
C THR A 211 17.13 -24.87 4.97
N LEU A 212 16.19 -23.95 5.20
CA LEU A 212 15.28 -23.45 4.18
C LEU A 212 16.02 -22.52 3.20
N VAL A 213 16.83 -21.59 3.73
CA VAL A 213 17.70 -20.71 2.96
C VAL A 213 18.63 -21.52 2.06
N ALA A 214 19.27 -22.55 2.62
CA ALA A 214 20.18 -23.39 1.87
C ALA A 214 19.48 -24.15 0.72
N GLN A 215 18.29 -24.69 0.96
CA GLN A 215 17.50 -25.36 -0.07
C GLN A 215 17.14 -24.41 -1.21
N HIS A 216 16.73 -23.18 -0.90
CA HIS A 216 16.41 -22.20 -1.93
C HIS A 216 17.65 -21.77 -2.72
N LEU A 217 18.80 -21.56 -2.06
CA LEU A 217 20.07 -21.29 -2.74
C LEU A 217 20.46 -22.42 -3.71
N LEU A 218 20.37 -23.68 -3.27
CA LEU A 218 20.67 -24.83 -4.11
C LEU A 218 19.74 -24.95 -5.32
N LYS A 219 18.44 -24.69 -5.14
CA LYS A 219 17.47 -24.64 -6.24
C LYS A 219 17.85 -23.57 -7.26
N THR A 220 18.18 -22.37 -6.80
CA THR A 220 18.63 -21.27 -7.67
C THR A 220 19.90 -21.64 -8.43
N VAL A 221 20.92 -22.21 -7.77
CA VAL A 221 22.15 -22.66 -8.45
C VAL A 221 21.85 -23.74 -9.49
N THR A 222 20.97 -24.69 -9.18
CA THR A 222 20.57 -25.74 -10.11
C THR A 222 19.86 -25.15 -11.32
N ALA A 223 18.94 -24.20 -11.11
CA ALA A 223 18.24 -23.53 -12.20
C ALA A 223 19.20 -22.74 -13.10
N ILE A 224 20.16 -22.00 -12.53
CA ILE A 224 21.21 -21.28 -13.29
C ILE A 224 21.99 -22.24 -14.20
N ARG A 225 22.37 -23.42 -13.68
CA ARG A 225 23.08 -24.44 -14.45
C ARG A 225 22.24 -25.03 -15.58
N LEU A 226 20.95 -25.23 -15.35
CA LEU A 226 20.02 -25.68 -16.39
C LEU A 226 19.90 -24.65 -17.53
N MET A 227 20.08 -23.37 -17.24
CA MET A 227 20.17 -22.30 -18.25
C MET A 227 21.53 -22.23 -18.96
N GLY A 228 22.49 -23.11 -18.63
CA GLY A 228 23.81 -23.14 -19.25
C GLY A 228 24.83 -22.15 -18.65
N ALA A 229 24.53 -21.52 -17.52
CA ALA A 229 25.42 -20.60 -16.83
C ALA A 229 26.12 -21.26 -15.61
N ASP A 230 27.35 -20.84 -15.32
CA ASP A 230 28.06 -21.22 -14.08
C ASP A 230 27.65 -20.29 -12.92
N CYS A 231 27.84 -20.76 -11.69
CA CYS A 231 27.46 -20.00 -10.49
C CYS A 231 28.60 -19.93 -9.48
N ILE A 232 28.80 -18.76 -8.89
CA ILE A 232 29.68 -18.53 -7.76
C ILE A 232 28.85 -17.99 -6.58
N ILE A 233 29.04 -18.55 -5.38
CA ILE A 233 28.45 -18.00 -4.16
C ILE A 233 29.52 -17.18 -3.42
N SER A 234 29.27 -15.89 -3.18
CA SER A 234 30.12 -15.03 -2.37
C SER A 234 29.54 -14.75 -1.00
N GLY A 235 30.37 -14.30 -0.06
CA GLY A 235 29.93 -13.99 1.31
C GLY A 235 29.95 -15.18 2.26
N ILE A 236 30.63 -16.28 1.91
CA ILE A 236 30.79 -17.43 2.80
C ILE A 236 31.78 -17.10 3.93
N ARG A 237 31.25 -16.62 5.06
CA ARG A 237 32.01 -16.34 6.29
C ARG A 237 32.24 -17.64 7.09
N PRO A 238 33.21 -17.69 8.03
CA PRO A 238 33.47 -18.89 8.84
C PRO A 238 32.24 -19.46 9.55
N GLN A 239 31.37 -18.60 10.10
CA GLN A 239 30.12 -19.02 10.75
C GLN A 239 29.16 -19.71 9.76
N ILE A 240 28.98 -19.13 8.57
CA ILE A 240 28.11 -19.69 7.52
C ILE A 240 28.64 -21.04 7.04
N ALA A 241 29.96 -21.15 6.83
CA ALA A 241 30.60 -22.40 6.44
C ALA A 241 30.38 -23.50 7.48
N GLN A 242 30.53 -23.20 8.78
CA GLN A 242 30.25 -24.15 9.86
C GLN A 242 28.79 -24.60 9.85
N THR A 243 27.85 -23.68 9.65
CA THR A 243 26.43 -24.01 9.57
C THR A 243 26.11 -24.89 8.37
N ILE A 244 26.69 -24.62 7.20
CA ILE A 244 26.51 -25.44 5.98
C ILE A 244 26.98 -26.88 6.22
N VAL A 245 28.15 -27.05 6.84
CA VAL A 245 28.70 -28.37 7.19
C VAL A 245 27.82 -29.07 8.23
N HIS A 246 27.38 -28.35 9.26
CA HIS A 246 26.52 -28.91 10.32
C HIS A 246 25.17 -29.39 9.79
N LEU A 247 24.57 -28.64 8.85
CA LEU A 247 23.31 -28.97 8.20
C LEU A 247 23.46 -30.08 7.14
N GLY A 248 24.69 -30.51 6.82
CA GLY A 248 24.94 -31.55 5.81
C GLY A 248 24.62 -31.11 4.39
N ILE A 249 24.67 -29.80 4.11
CA ILE A 249 24.41 -29.25 2.77
C ILE A 249 25.62 -29.52 1.88
N ASP A 250 25.40 -30.26 0.79
CA ASP A 250 26.45 -30.53 -0.18
C ASP A 250 26.55 -29.40 -1.22
N LEU A 251 27.65 -28.65 -1.17
CA LEU A 251 27.99 -27.62 -2.16
C LEU A 251 29.01 -28.13 -3.18
N GLN A 252 29.20 -29.45 -3.32
CA GLN A 252 30.11 -30.02 -4.30
C GLN A 252 29.86 -29.49 -5.72
N GLY A 253 30.96 -29.08 -6.34
CA GLY A 253 30.95 -28.48 -7.68
C GLY A 253 30.52 -27.01 -7.72
N ILE A 254 30.07 -26.40 -6.62
CA ILE A 254 29.72 -24.97 -6.57
C ILE A 254 30.95 -24.16 -6.12
N ASN A 255 31.32 -23.14 -6.90
CA ASN A 255 32.43 -22.27 -6.53
C ASN A 255 32.00 -21.33 -5.40
N THR A 256 32.76 -21.29 -4.31
CA THR A 256 32.49 -20.39 -3.17
C THR A 256 33.65 -19.44 -2.93
N LYS A 257 33.34 -18.23 -2.46
CA LYS A 257 34.31 -17.20 -2.09
C LYS A 257 33.89 -16.45 -0.83
N ALA A 258 34.88 -15.96 -0.09
CA ALA A 258 34.64 -15.21 1.14
C ALA A 258 34.03 -13.82 0.86
N SER A 259 34.43 -13.17 -0.24
CA SER A 259 33.95 -11.83 -0.61
C SER A 259 33.45 -11.76 -2.06
N LEU A 260 32.61 -10.77 -2.35
CA LEU A 260 32.17 -10.47 -3.72
C LEU A 260 33.35 -10.09 -4.64
N ALA A 261 34.39 -9.44 -4.10
CA ALA A 261 35.59 -9.09 -4.86
C ALA A 261 36.35 -10.34 -5.34
N ASP A 262 36.53 -11.34 -4.47
CA ASP A 262 37.19 -12.60 -4.84
C ASP A 262 36.35 -13.42 -5.83
N ALA A 263 35.01 -13.34 -5.73
CA ALA A 263 34.10 -13.97 -6.66
C ALA A 263 34.17 -13.32 -8.04
N LEU A 264 34.18 -11.99 -8.10
CA LEU A 264 34.34 -11.24 -9.34
C LEU A 264 35.70 -11.54 -9.99
N GLN A 265 36.77 -11.60 -9.21
CA GLN A 265 38.09 -11.97 -9.74
C GLN A 265 38.08 -13.36 -10.39
N LEU A 266 37.46 -14.34 -9.73
CA LEU A 266 37.33 -15.70 -10.29
C LEU A 266 36.43 -15.72 -11.54
N ALA A 267 35.33 -14.96 -11.53
CA ALA A 267 34.42 -14.85 -12.66
C ALA A 267 35.11 -14.30 -13.90
N LEU A 268 35.90 -13.24 -13.73
CA LEU A 268 36.67 -12.61 -14.80
C LEU A 268 37.72 -13.57 -15.37
N GLN A 269 38.44 -14.30 -14.51
CA GLN A 269 39.38 -15.32 -14.97
C GLN A 269 38.70 -16.43 -15.79
N LYS A 270 37.52 -16.89 -15.36
CA LYS A 270 36.73 -17.91 -16.07
C LYS A 270 36.20 -17.44 -17.41
N THR A 271 35.92 -16.14 -17.54
CA THR A 271 35.41 -15.51 -18.78
C THR A 271 36.53 -14.99 -19.68
N GLY A 272 37.80 -15.30 -19.37
CA GLY A 272 38.95 -14.94 -20.21
C GLY A 272 39.53 -13.54 -19.96
N TRP A 273 39.02 -12.80 -18.97
CA TRP A 273 39.54 -11.49 -18.57
C TRP A 273 40.72 -11.63 -17.61
N ARG A 274 41.74 -10.79 -17.82
CA ARG A 274 42.91 -10.69 -16.92
C ARG A 274 43.03 -9.26 -16.41
N ILE A 275 42.87 -9.07 -15.10
CA ILE A 275 43.11 -7.77 -14.44
C ILE A 275 44.58 -7.70 -14.06
N THR A 276 45.27 -6.64 -14.47
CA THR A 276 46.62 -6.30 -14.02
C THR A 276 46.60 -4.98 -13.27
N ARG A 277 47.39 -4.89 -12.19
CA ARG A 277 47.61 -3.63 -11.49
C ARG A 277 48.84 -2.98 -12.10
N THR A 278 48.67 -1.84 -12.76
CA THR A 278 49.83 -1.05 -13.21
C THR A 278 50.58 -0.55 -11.98
N PRO A 279 51.89 -0.78 -11.88
CA PRO A 279 52.70 -0.16 -10.84
C PRO A 279 52.56 1.36 -10.92
N ALA A 280 52.42 2.01 -9.77
CA ALA A 280 52.40 3.48 -9.67
C ALA A 280 53.79 4.06 -9.98
#